data_AF-A0A7S0W7W9-F1
#
_entry.id   AF-A0A7S0W7W9-F1
#
_cell.length_a   1.000
_cell.length_b   1.000
_cell.length_c   1.000
_cell.angle_alpha   90.00
_cell.angle_beta   90.00
_cell.angle_gamma   90.00
#
_symmetry.space_group_name_H-M   'P 1'
#
loop_
_entity.id
_entity.type
_entity.pdbx_description
1 polymer ?
#
loop_
_entity_poly.entity_id
_entity_poly.type
_entity_poly.pdbx_seq_one_letter_code
_entity_poly.pdbx_strand_id
1 'polypeptide(L)'
;GGGGGEGDLSQQVTDPYEGVDDKVVQEYAQLLDLRPSNPKLQKFVQELEERRRNATQSQSWTTTVQAHDRVDLAPPKMRPPPPTPKPKLLVFFSWWFEEGEKKYIELRYHMGEKVFQIVLNKTVELNDVKIAGRDGELLQCWDLFVGQKIGVLGKPTTLMQANHATLQWLEFHTRRLLKKAMELENEIMQFKPIPEVVHKILHTKKLSNGSISLRWIMRHISILTTQLYRLKPSASK
;
A
#
# COMPACT_ATOMS: atom_id res chain seq x y z
N GLY A 1 -78.34 -30.31 -22.74
CA GLY A 1 -77.67 -29.07 -23.16
C GLY A 1 -76.75 -28.63 -22.04
N GLY A 2 -75.48 -28.39 -22.41
CA GLY A 2 -74.40 -27.60 -21.81
C GLY A 2 -74.29 -27.22 -20.31
N GLY A 3 -73.02 -27.14 -19.89
CA GLY A 3 -72.50 -26.39 -18.73
C GLY A 3 -71.97 -27.33 -17.64
N GLY A 4 -70.68 -27.41 -17.28
CA GLY A 4 -69.64 -26.39 -17.20
C GLY A 4 -69.27 -26.23 -15.72
N GLY A 5 -68.08 -26.66 -15.31
CA GLY A 5 -67.64 -26.62 -13.91
C GLY A 5 -66.17 -26.97 -13.81
N GLU A 6 -65.33 -25.96 -14.05
CA GLU A 6 -63.87 -25.99 -13.92
C GLU A 6 -63.47 -26.33 -12.48
N GLY A 7 -62.52 -27.25 -12.35
CA GLY A 7 -61.89 -27.60 -11.09
C GLY A 7 -60.87 -26.52 -10.69
N ASP A 8 -61.14 -25.87 -9.56
CA ASP A 8 -60.25 -24.90 -8.95
C ASP A 8 -59.12 -25.63 -8.18
N LEU A 9 -57.96 -25.70 -8.83
CA LEU A 9 -56.68 -26.09 -8.22
C LEU A 9 -56.15 -24.92 -7.41
N SER A 10 -56.44 -24.91 -6.11
CA SER A 10 -55.83 -23.99 -5.15
C SER A 10 -54.32 -24.27 -5.01
N GLN A 11 -53.52 -23.66 -5.88
CA GLN A 11 -52.08 -23.54 -5.71
C GLN A 11 -51.83 -22.65 -4.48
N GLN A 12 -51.17 -23.22 -3.46
CA GLN A 12 -50.66 -22.47 -2.31
C GLN A 12 -49.71 -21.37 -2.82
N VAL A 13 -50.18 -20.12 -2.83
CA VAL A 13 -49.36 -18.96 -3.15
C VAL A 13 -48.35 -18.79 -2.01
N THR A 14 -47.14 -19.31 -2.21
CA THR A 14 -46.02 -19.10 -1.29
C THR A 14 -45.55 -17.66 -1.48
N ASP A 15 -45.59 -16.84 -0.44
CA ASP A 15 -45.13 -15.45 -0.50
C ASP A 15 -43.61 -15.43 -0.76
N PRO A 16 -43.14 -14.88 -1.89
CA PRO A 16 -41.72 -14.88 -2.23
C PRO A 16 -40.85 -14.00 -1.30
N TYR A 17 -41.46 -13.19 -0.44
CA TYR A 17 -40.80 -12.29 0.50
C TYR A 17 -41.04 -12.66 1.97
N GLU A 18 -41.44 -13.90 2.25
CA GLU A 18 -41.71 -14.37 3.61
C GLU A 18 -40.60 -13.98 4.60
N GLY A 19 -40.94 -13.12 5.57
CA GLY A 19 -40.01 -12.61 6.59
C GLY A 19 -39.27 -11.31 6.27
N VAL A 20 -39.57 -10.64 5.14
CA VAL A 20 -39.03 -9.33 4.76
C VAL A 20 -40.13 -8.27 4.87
N ASP A 21 -39.83 -7.11 5.47
CA ASP A 21 -40.79 -6.00 5.56
C ASP A 21 -41.10 -5.44 4.15
N ASP A 22 -42.38 -5.32 3.81
CA ASP A 22 -42.88 -4.81 2.53
C ASP A 22 -42.27 -3.45 2.14
N LYS A 23 -41.95 -2.59 3.11
CA LYS A 23 -41.30 -1.31 2.85
C LYS A 23 -39.91 -1.47 2.23
N VAL A 24 -39.15 -2.46 2.72
CA VAL A 24 -37.80 -2.75 2.24
C VAL A 24 -37.85 -3.29 0.80
N VAL A 25 -38.83 -4.13 0.49
CA VAL A 25 -39.06 -4.64 -0.86
C VAL A 25 -39.40 -3.51 -1.83
N GLN A 26 -40.22 -2.55 -1.40
CA GLN A 26 -40.58 -1.37 -2.21
C GLN A 26 -39.39 -0.43 -2.46
N GLU A 27 -38.53 -0.22 -1.46
CA GLU A 27 -37.31 0.58 -1.63
C GLU A 27 -36.35 -0.06 -2.64
N TYR A 28 -36.13 -1.38 -2.57
CA TYR A 28 -35.28 -2.07 -3.53
C TYR A 28 -35.88 -2.14 -4.94
N ALA A 29 -37.21 -2.27 -5.03
CA ALA A 29 -37.94 -2.18 -6.29
C ALA A 29 -37.69 -0.82 -6.97
N GLN A 30 -37.80 0.28 -6.21
CA GLN A 30 -37.53 1.63 -6.73
C GLN A 30 -36.06 1.84 -7.12
N LEU A 31 -35.13 1.37 -6.30
CA LEU A 31 -33.69 1.55 -6.53
C LEU A 31 -33.21 0.83 -7.80
N LEU A 32 -33.77 -0.35 -8.08
CA LEU A 32 -33.38 -1.19 -9.21
C LEU A 32 -34.27 -0.98 -10.45
N ASP A 33 -35.26 -0.09 -10.37
CA ASP A 33 -36.31 0.14 -11.38
C ASP A 33 -37.03 -1.17 -11.80
N LEU A 34 -37.32 -2.02 -10.81
CA LEU A 34 -37.96 -3.32 -10.99
C LEU A 34 -39.33 -3.36 -10.30
N ARG A 35 -40.29 -4.08 -10.88
CA ARG A 35 -41.57 -4.34 -10.21
C ARG A 35 -41.37 -5.30 -9.02
N PRO A 36 -42.14 -5.16 -7.92
CA PRO A 36 -42.12 -6.08 -6.78
C PRO A 36 -42.39 -7.55 -7.14
N SER A 37 -43.08 -7.82 -8.25
CA SER A 37 -43.32 -9.19 -8.74
C SER A 37 -42.18 -9.74 -9.62
N ASN A 38 -41.08 -9.00 -9.82
CA ASN A 38 -40.00 -9.42 -10.70
C ASN A 38 -39.12 -10.50 -10.04
N PRO A 39 -38.89 -11.65 -10.70
CA PRO A 39 -38.09 -12.74 -10.14
C PRO A 39 -36.63 -12.36 -9.84
N LYS A 40 -36.09 -11.32 -10.51
CA LYS A 40 -34.74 -10.82 -10.21
C LYS A 40 -34.69 -10.07 -8.89
N LEU A 41 -35.73 -9.30 -8.56
CA LEU A 41 -35.83 -8.60 -7.28
C LEU A 41 -36.00 -9.61 -6.13
N GLN A 42 -36.83 -10.63 -6.32
CA GLN A 42 -37.03 -11.69 -5.33
C GLN A 42 -35.72 -12.38 -4.95
N LYS A 43 -34.94 -12.81 -5.95
CA LYS A 43 -33.61 -13.41 -5.73
C LYS A 43 -32.65 -12.45 -5.02
N PHE A 44 -32.65 -11.18 -5.41
CA PHE A 44 -31.77 -10.17 -4.84
C PHE A 44 -32.06 -9.91 -3.36
N VAL A 45 -33.35 -9.76 -3.01
CA VAL A 45 -33.80 -9.54 -1.62
C VAL A 45 -33.49 -10.76 -0.74
N GLN A 46 -33.74 -11.97 -1.25
CA GLN A 46 -33.42 -13.21 -0.53
C GLN A 46 -31.90 -13.36 -0.28
N GLU A 47 -31.06 -13.07 -1.29
CA GLU A 47 -29.61 -13.12 -1.16
C GLU A 47 -29.09 -12.11 -0.12
N LEU A 48 -29.67 -10.90 -0.07
CA LEU A 48 -29.30 -9.87 0.92
C LEU A 48 -29.67 -10.29 2.35
N GLU A 49 -30.87 -10.83 2.55
CA GLU A 49 -31.32 -11.28 3.88
C GLU A 49 -30.54 -12.51 4.35
N GLU A 50 -30.18 -13.44 3.45
CA GLU A 50 -29.31 -14.55 3.79
C GLU A 50 -27.90 -14.05 4.20
N ARG A 51 -27.36 -13.05 3.49
CA ARG A 51 -26.12 -12.37 3.89
C ARG A 51 -26.23 -11.70 5.26
N ARG A 52 -27.34 -11.02 5.53
CA ARG A 52 -27.59 -10.35 6.82
C ARG A 52 -27.71 -11.35 7.97
N ARG A 53 -28.40 -12.47 7.74
CA ARG A 53 -28.56 -13.55 8.71
C ARG A 53 -27.22 -14.22 9.02
N ASN A 54 -26.40 -14.47 8.00
CA ASN A 54 -25.05 -15.02 8.15
C ASN A 54 -24.09 -14.06 8.88
N ALA A 55 -24.20 -12.75 8.62
CA ALA A 55 -23.43 -11.73 9.34
C ALA A 55 -23.82 -11.65 10.83
N THR A 56 -25.11 -11.86 11.14
CA THR A 56 -25.62 -11.84 12.51
C THR A 56 -25.19 -13.08 13.31
N GLN A 57 -25.11 -14.26 12.67
CA GLN A 57 -24.63 -15.49 13.32
C GLN A 57 -23.12 -15.52 13.57
N SER A 58 -22.32 -14.75 12.82
CA SER A 58 -20.86 -14.73 12.95
C SER A 58 -20.31 -13.67 13.92
N GLN A 59 -21.18 -12.94 14.65
CA GLN A 59 -20.78 -12.03 15.72
C GLN A 59 -21.27 -12.50 17.10
N SER A 60 -20.69 -13.58 17.62
CA SER A 60 -20.64 -13.80 19.07
C SER A 60 -19.30 -13.30 19.61
N TRP A 61 -19.19 -11.99 19.79
CA TRP A 61 -18.19 -11.46 20.71
C TRP A 61 -18.73 -11.69 22.12
N THR A 62 -18.11 -12.60 22.87
CA THR A 62 -18.39 -12.75 24.30
C THR A 62 -17.95 -11.49 25.04
N THR A 63 -18.88 -10.56 25.25
CA THR A 63 -18.74 -9.50 26.25
C THR A 63 -18.84 -10.16 27.62
N THR A 64 -17.70 -10.56 28.16
CA THR A 64 -17.60 -10.76 29.60
C THR A 64 -17.83 -9.39 30.22
N VAL A 65 -18.96 -9.20 30.89
CA VAL A 65 -19.23 -8.00 31.69
C VAL A 65 -18.26 -8.05 32.87
N GLN A 66 -17.08 -7.43 32.69
CA GLN A 66 -16.19 -7.16 33.80
C GLN A 66 -16.86 -6.09 34.66
N ALA A 67 -17.03 -6.42 35.94
CA ALA A 67 -17.51 -5.51 36.96
C ALA A 67 -16.75 -4.18 36.85
N HIS A 68 -17.48 -3.07 36.99
CA HIS A 68 -16.96 -1.71 37.07
C HIS A 68 -16.05 -1.56 38.30
N ASP A 69 -14.81 -2.02 38.18
CA ASP A 69 -13.71 -1.52 38.97
C ASP A 69 -12.95 -0.52 38.12
N ARG A 70 -13.03 0.75 38.56
CA ARG A 70 -12.18 1.91 38.24
C ARG A 70 -11.26 1.71 37.04
N VAL A 71 -11.69 2.22 35.89
CA VAL A 71 -10.80 2.45 34.75
C VAL A 71 -9.79 3.52 35.17
N ASP A 72 -8.58 3.09 35.52
CA ASP A 72 -7.45 4.00 35.69
C ASP A 72 -7.29 4.82 34.41
N LEU A 73 -7.59 6.12 34.50
CA LEU A 73 -7.49 7.14 33.45
C LEU A 73 -6.03 7.45 33.03
N ALA A 74 -5.11 6.48 33.17
CA ALA A 74 -3.76 6.64 32.67
C ALA A 74 -3.81 6.69 31.14
N PRO A 75 -3.26 7.75 30.49
CA PRO A 75 -3.17 7.79 29.04
C PRO A 75 -2.46 6.52 28.55
N PRO A 76 -2.94 5.88 27.47
CA PRO A 76 -2.37 4.63 26.99
C PRO A 76 -0.87 4.83 26.82
N LYS A 77 -0.08 4.00 27.53
CA LYS A 77 1.38 4.02 27.43
C LYS A 77 1.74 3.96 25.95
N MET A 78 2.22 5.08 25.40
CA MET A 78 2.56 5.20 23.99
C MET A 78 3.53 4.06 23.67
N ARG A 79 3.16 3.21 22.72
CA ARG A 79 4.07 2.16 22.26
C ARG A 79 5.39 2.84 21.85
N PRO A 80 6.54 2.33 22.29
CA PRO A 80 7.81 2.88 21.88
C PRO A 80 7.85 2.89 20.34
N PRO A 81 8.44 3.93 19.72
CA PRO A 81 8.56 3.99 18.28
C PRO A 81 9.26 2.71 17.78
N PRO A 82 8.82 2.15 16.64
CA PRO A 82 9.40 0.91 16.14
C PRO A 82 10.91 1.09 15.97
N PRO A 83 11.71 0.06 16.31
CA PRO A 83 13.15 0.13 16.19
C PRO A 83 13.53 0.39 14.73
N THR A 84 14.61 1.16 14.52
CA THR A 84 15.09 1.46 13.17
C THR A 84 15.46 0.15 12.46
N PRO A 85 14.90 -0.15 11.28
CA PRO A 85 15.30 -1.33 10.51
C PRO A 85 16.78 -1.17 10.13
N LYS A 86 17.58 -2.20 10.44
CA LYS A 86 19.02 -2.25 10.11
C LYS A 86 19.33 -3.59 9.43
N PRO A 87 18.86 -3.80 8.19
CA PRO A 87 19.17 -5.01 7.46
C PRO A 87 20.68 -5.05 7.17
N LYS A 88 21.29 -6.24 7.29
CA LYS A 88 22.68 -6.46 6.86
C LYS A 88 22.81 -6.42 5.33
N LEU A 89 21.76 -6.89 4.64
CA LEU A 89 21.67 -7.01 3.20
C LEU A 89 20.39 -6.34 2.68
N LEU A 90 20.50 -5.58 1.59
CA LEU A 90 19.35 -5.17 0.80
C LEU A 90 19.20 -6.15 -0.37
N VAL A 91 18.01 -6.73 -0.54
CA VAL A 91 17.74 -7.77 -1.53
C VAL A 91 16.66 -7.31 -2.49
N PHE A 92 17.01 -7.32 -3.77
CA PHE A 92 16.14 -6.96 -4.89
C PHE A 92 16.02 -8.13 -5.86
N PHE A 93 14.85 -8.24 -6.49
CA PHE A 93 14.55 -9.25 -7.48
C PHE A 93 14.23 -8.59 -8.82
N SER A 94 14.71 -9.21 -9.88
CA SER A 94 14.39 -8.82 -11.26
C SER A 94 14.42 -10.04 -12.17
N TRP A 95 14.01 -9.83 -13.42
CA TRP A 95 14.11 -10.83 -14.47
C TRP A 95 14.16 -10.15 -15.85
N TRP A 96 14.71 -10.84 -16.83
CA TRP A 96 14.65 -10.47 -18.25
C TRP A 96 14.45 -11.72 -19.11
N PHE A 97 14.16 -11.52 -20.40
CA PHE A 97 14.14 -12.60 -21.38
C PHE A 97 15.45 -12.60 -22.16
N GLU A 98 16.08 -13.77 -22.26
CA GLU A 98 17.29 -14.02 -23.05
C GLU A 98 17.07 -15.29 -23.85
N GLU A 99 17.16 -15.20 -25.18
CA GLU A 99 16.97 -16.35 -26.10
C GLU A 99 15.62 -17.07 -25.92
N GLY A 100 14.57 -16.34 -25.56
CA GLY A 100 13.23 -16.91 -25.31
C GLY A 100 13.04 -17.50 -23.90
N GLU A 101 14.10 -17.55 -23.08
CA GLU A 101 14.02 -18.01 -21.70
C GLU A 101 13.99 -16.84 -20.71
N LYS A 102 13.19 -16.99 -19.65
CA LYS A 102 13.15 -16.02 -18.55
C LYS A 102 14.31 -16.27 -17.59
N LYS A 103 15.23 -15.31 -17.50
CA LYS A 103 16.36 -15.31 -16.56
C LYS A 103 15.97 -14.51 -15.32
N TYR A 104 16.07 -15.13 -14.15
CA TYR A 104 15.83 -14.49 -12.87
C TYR A 104 17.15 -14.03 -12.25
N ILE A 105 17.14 -12.84 -11.68
CA ILE A 105 18.26 -12.29 -10.94
C ILE A 105 17.83 -11.87 -9.54
N GLU A 106 18.65 -12.22 -8.57
CA GLU A 106 18.59 -11.69 -7.23
C GLU A 106 19.85 -10.85 -6.97
N LEU A 107 19.63 -9.58 -6.66
CA LEU A 107 20.69 -8.63 -6.34
C LEU A 107 20.71 -8.42 -4.83
N ARG A 108 21.84 -8.73 -4.21
CA ARG A 108 22.07 -8.54 -2.78
C ARG A 108 23.14 -7.47 -2.58
N TYR A 109 22.83 -6.41 -1.86
CA TYR A 109 23.77 -5.35 -1.50
C TYR A 109 24.16 -5.48 -0.05
N HIS A 110 25.46 -5.69 0.22
CA HIS A 110 26.00 -5.76 1.58
C HIS A 110 26.22 -4.36 2.12
N MET A 111 25.51 -4.00 3.20
CA MET A 111 25.54 -2.64 3.76
C MET A 111 26.90 -2.27 4.38
N GLY A 112 27.63 -3.26 4.93
CA GLY A 112 28.93 -3.04 5.57
C GLY A 112 30.06 -2.88 4.56
N GLU A 113 30.20 -3.87 3.67
CA GLU A 113 31.28 -3.94 2.68
C GLU A 113 31.03 -3.06 1.45
N LYS A 114 29.78 -2.64 1.22
CA LYS A 114 29.35 -1.81 0.08
C LYS A 114 29.58 -2.48 -1.27
N VAL A 115 29.46 -3.81 -1.32
CA VAL A 115 29.59 -4.63 -2.53
C VAL A 115 28.27 -5.32 -2.88
N PHE A 116 28.14 -5.69 -4.16
CA PHE A 116 27.00 -6.47 -4.64
C PHE A 116 27.36 -7.95 -4.75
N GLN A 117 26.45 -8.80 -4.30
CA GLN A 117 26.37 -10.21 -4.66
C GLN A 117 25.20 -10.38 -5.64
N ILE A 118 25.47 -11.00 -6.79
CA ILE A 118 24.48 -11.28 -7.82
C ILE A 118 24.26 -12.78 -7.90
N VAL A 119 23.00 -13.21 -7.79
CA VAL A 119 22.61 -14.61 -7.98
C VAL A 119 21.74 -14.73 -9.22
N LEU A 120 22.21 -15.47 -10.22
CA LEU A 120 21.50 -15.72 -11.49
C LEU A 120 20.90 -17.13 -11.47
N ASN A 121 19.59 -17.22 -11.73
CA ASN A 121 18.82 -18.47 -11.80
C ASN A 121 19.02 -19.44 -10.62
N LYS A 122 19.44 -18.93 -9.46
CA LYS A 122 19.80 -19.71 -8.26
C LYS A 122 21.00 -20.66 -8.44
N THR A 123 21.78 -20.51 -9.51
CA THR A 123 22.89 -21.42 -9.83
C THR A 123 24.23 -20.69 -9.86
N VAL A 124 24.28 -19.49 -10.42
CA VAL A 124 25.52 -18.72 -10.55
C VAL A 124 25.52 -17.59 -9.54
N GLU A 125 26.51 -17.60 -8.64
CA GLU A 125 26.74 -16.53 -7.68
C GLU A 125 28.00 -15.76 -8.03
N LEU A 126 27.87 -14.46 -8.23
CA LEU A 126 28.99 -13.54 -8.42
C LEU A 126 29.08 -12.66 -7.18
N ASN A 127 30.20 -12.75 -6.47
CA ASN A 127 30.48 -11.97 -5.28
C ASN A 127 31.33 -10.74 -5.63
N ASP A 128 31.32 -9.75 -4.74
CA ASP A 128 32.17 -8.55 -4.80
C ASP A 128 32.03 -7.71 -6.07
N VAL A 129 30.83 -7.74 -6.69
CA VAL A 129 30.55 -6.98 -7.90
C VAL A 129 30.36 -5.51 -7.56
N LYS A 130 31.01 -4.65 -8.35
CA LYS A 130 30.86 -3.19 -8.27
C LYS A 130 30.00 -2.73 -9.44
N ILE A 131 28.87 -2.11 -9.13
CA ILE A 131 27.94 -1.59 -10.13
C ILE A 131 28.04 -0.08 -10.12
N ALA A 132 28.35 0.51 -11.27
CA ALA A 132 28.37 1.95 -11.46
C ALA A 132 26.97 2.46 -11.89
N GLY A 133 26.63 3.65 -11.42
CA GLY A 133 25.49 4.41 -11.89
C GLY A 133 25.75 5.05 -13.25
N ARG A 134 24.77 5.82 -13.73
CA ARG A 134 24.90 6.58 -14.99
C ARG A 134 25.92 7.70 -14.91
N ASP A 135 26.18 8.19 -13.71
CA ASP A 135 27.17 9.20 -13.37
C ASP A 135 28.59 8.61 -13.24
N GLY A 136 28.76 7.30 -13.43
CA GLY A 136 30.05 6.62 -13.27
C GLY A 136 30.42 6.32 -11.81
N GLU A 137 29.69 6.90 -10.86
CA GLU A 137 29.87 6.65 -9.43
C GLU A 137 29.35 5.26 -9.04
N LEU A 138 29.99 4.63 -8.05
CA LEU A 138 29.52 3.35 -7.54
C LEU A 138 28.17 3.50 -6.85
N LEU A 139 27.21 2.64 -7.22
CA LEU A 139 25.89 2.62 -6.61
C LEU A 139 26.00 2.27 -5.13
N GLN A 140 25.31 3.05 -4.30
CA GLN A 140 25.22 2.83 -2.87
C GLN A 140 23.78 2.45 -2.49
N CYS A 141 23.57 2.03 -1.24
CA CYS A 141 22.23 1.72 -0.74
C CYS A 141 21.20 2.84 -0.93
N TRP A 142 21.63 4.11 -0.94
CA TRP A 142 20.77 5.28 -1.17
C TRP A 142 20.25 5.41 -2.61
N ASP A 143 20.89 4.71 -3.55
CA ASP A 143 20.57 4.72 -4.98
C ASP A 143 19.63 3.58 -5.38
N LEU A 144 19.45 2.59 -4.50
CA LEU A 144 18.70 1.39 -4.77
C LEU A 144 17.23 1.57 -4.34
N PHE A 145 16.31 1.37 -5.29
CA PHE A 145 14.87 1.42 -5.05
C PHE A 145 14.12 0.61 -6.11
N VAL A 146 12.89 0.23 -5.81
CA VAL A 146 12.04 -0.52 -6.74
C VAL A 146 11.68 0.36 -7.95
N GLY A 147 11.93 -0.15 -9.14
CA GLY A 147 11.79 0.55 -10.42
C GLY A 147 13.10 1.17 -10.92
N GLN A 148 14.18 1.13 -10.13
CA GLN A 148 15.48 1.64 -10.57
C GLN A 148 16.07 0.77 -11.68
N LYS A 149 16.59 1.42 -12.73
CA LYS A 149 17.32 0.74 -13.82
C LYS A 149 18.82 0.81 -13.58
N ILE A 150 19.48 -0.34 -13.50
CA ILE A 150 20.92 -0.49 -13.27
C ILE A 150 21.54 -1.36 -14.37
N GLY A 151 22.85 -1.19 -14.62
CA GLY A 151 23.58 -2.07 -15.54
C GLY A 151 24.17 -3.26 -14.79
N VAL A 152 23.70 -4.46 -15.06
CA VAL A 152 24.24 -5.69 -14.47
C VAL A 152 24.85 -6.54 -15.59
N LEU A 153 26.17 -6.81 -15.51
CA LEU A 153 26.89 -7.61 -16.51
C LEU A 153 26.67 -7.14 -17.96
N GLY A 154 26.64 -5.82 -18.16
CA GLY A 154 26.40 -5.20 -19.47
C GLY A 154 24.93 -5.20 -19.93
N LYS A 155 24.00 -5.75 -19.14
CA LYS A 155 22.56 -5.75 -19.44
C LYS A 155 21.83 -4.70 -18.61
N PRO A 156 20.87 -3.95 -19.19
CA PRO A 156 20.02 -3.05 -18.42
C PRO A 156 18.97 -3.87 -17.64
N THR A 157 19.04 -3.79 -16.31
CA THR A 157 18.18 -4.54 -15.38
C THR A 157 17.35 -3.58 -14.53
N THR A 158 16.04 -3.79 -14.47
CA THR A 158 15.14 -2.99 -13.62
C THR A 158 14.89 -3.70 -12.30
N LEU A 159 15.13 -3.09 -11.15
CA LEU A 159 14.82 -3.69 -9.84
C LEU A 159 13.29 -3.76 -9.68
N MET A 160 12.68 -4.93 -9.88
CA MET A 160 11.22 -5.04 -9.98
C MET A 160 10.56 -5.21 -8.61
N GLN A 161 11.23 -5.91 -7.70
CA GLN A 161 10.73 -6.21 -6.37
C GLN A 161 11.88 -6.17 -5.36
N ALA A 162 11.53 -6.12 -4.07
CA ALA A 162 12.48 -6.20 -2.98
C ALA A 162 11.91 -7.10 -1.88
N ASN A 163 12.79 -7.71 -1.08
CA ASN A 163 12.33 -8.50 0.07
C ASN A 163 11.71 -7.60 1.15
N HIS A 164 10.99 -8.22 2.08
CA HIS A 164 10.25 -7.48 3.12
C HIS A 164 11.16 -6.58 3.97
N ALA A 165 12.33 -7.08 4.40
CA ALA A 165 13.28 -6.30 5.20
C ALA A 165 13.82 -5.07 4.45
N THR A 166 14.09 -5.20 3.15
CA THR A 166 14.52 -4.08 2.29
C THR A 166 13.41 -3.06 2.11
N LEU A 167 12.16 -3.51 1.91
CA LEU A 167 11.01 -2.63 1.81
C LEU A 167 10.78 -1.84 3.10
N GLN A 168 10.85 -2.49 4.27
CA GLN A 168 10.76 -1.82 5.56
C GLN A 168 11.86 -0.77 5.74
N TRP A 169 13.10 -1.10 5.34
CA TRP A 169 14.22 -0.17 5.39
C TRP A 169 14.00 1.05 4.48
N LEU A 170 13.62 0.82 3.22
CA LEU A 170 13.32 1.87 2.25
C LEU A 170 12.17 2.76 2.73
N GLU A 171 11.09 2.17 3.24
CA GLU A 171 9.93 2.90 3.73
C GLU A 171 10.29 3.77 4.95
N PHE A 172 11.00 3.20 5.92
CA PHE A 172 11.45 3.92 7.10
C PHE A 172 12.29 5.15 6.73
N HIS A 173 13.30 4.95 5.88
CA HIS A 173 14.18 6.05 5.47
C HIS A 173 13.46 7.06 4.58
N THR A 174 12.58 6.61 3.68
CA THR A 174 11.76 7.50 2.84
C THR A 174 10.90 8.41 3.69
N ARG A 175 10.14 7.86 4.64
CA ARG A 175 9.27 8.64 5.55
C ARG A 175 10.07 9.65 6.35
N ARG A 176 11.20 9.23 6.91
CA ARG A 176 12.08 10.11 7.71
C ARG A 176 12.65 11.26 6.87
N LEU A 177 13.13 10.97 5.66
CA LEU A 177 13.71 12.00 4.78
C LEU A 177 12.63 12.93 4.24
N LEU A 178 11.47 12.42 3.81
CA LEU A 178 10.36 13.27 3.36
C LEU A 178 9.84 14.16 4.49
N LYS A 179 9.74 13.67 5.72
CA LYS A 179 9.38 14.50 6.88
C LYS A 179 10.33 15.68 7.03
N LYS A 180 11.65 15.43 7.00
CA LYS A 180 12.66 16.50 7.07
C LYS A 180 12.59 17.47 5.90
N ALA A 181 12.37 16.96 4.68
CA ALA A 181 12.23 17.79 3.50
C ALA A 181 10.99 18.70 3.59
N MET A 182 9.87 18.18 4.09
CA MET A 182 8.64 18.93 4.32
C MET A 182 8.81 20.01 5.40
N GLU A 183 9.50 19.71 6.50
CA GLU A 183 9.83 20.71 7.53
C GLU A 183 10.61 21.89 6.93
N LEU A 184 11.61 21.60 6.08
CA LEU A 184 12.38 22.63 5.38
C LEU A 184 11.54 23.41 4.35
N GLU A 185 10.67 22.73 3.59
CA GLU A 185 9.77 23.40 2.65
C GLU A 185 8.85 24.38 3.38
N ASN A 186 8.23 23.96 4.49
CA ASN A 186 7.37 24.80 5.32
C ASN A 186 8.12 25.99 5.93
N GLU A 187 9.38 25.81 6.32
CA GLU A 187 10.20 26.90 6.85
C GLU A 187 10.56 27.92 5.75
N ILE A 188 10.95 27.47 4.56
CA ILE A 188 11.27 28.34 3.43
C ILE A 188 10.03 29.12 2.96
N MET A 189 8.85 28.48 3.00
CA MET A 189 7.57 29.11 2.64
C MET A 189 7.26 30.37 3.46
N GLN A 190 7.80 30.51 4.67
CA GLN A 190 7.66 31.73 5.48
C GLN A 190 8.38 32.93 4.87
N PHE A 191 9.44 32.69 4.08
CA PHE A 191 10.24 33.73 3.44
C PHE A 191 9.88 33.92 1.97
N LYS A 192 9.57 32.83 1.26
CA LYS A 192 9.28 32.85 -0.17
C LYS A 192 8.38 31.67 -0.58
N PRO A 193 7.34 31.88 -1.41
CA PRO A 193 6.55 30.78 -1.95
C PRO A 193 7.44 29.90 -2.85
N ILE A 194 7.41 28.59 -2.57
CA ILE A 194 8.11 27.56 -3.34
C ILE A 194 7.14 26.45 -3.76
N PRO A 195 7.42 25.70 -4.83
CA PRO A 195 6.63 24.54 -5.19
C PRO A 195 6.65 23.46 -4.08
N GLU A 196 5.48 22.95 -3.70
CA GLU A 196 5.33 21.87 -2.72
C GLU A 196 5.66 20.49 -3.32
N VAL A 197 6.93 20.25 -3.64
CA VAL A 197 7.36 19.00 -4.29
C VAL A 197 7.14 17.81 -3.36
N VAL A 198 7.47 17.95 -2.07
CA VAL A 198 7.33 16.84 -1.11
C VAL A 198 5.86 16.51 -0.87
N HIS A 199 5.00 17.52 -0.72
CA HIS A 199 3.57 17.32 -0.52
C HIS A 199 2.95 16.55 -1.70
N LYS A 200 3.29 16.94 -2.95
CA LYS A 200 2.85 16.22 -4.15
C LYS A 200 3.30 14.75 -4.15
N ILE A 201 4.53 14.46 -3.72
CA ILE A 201 5.04 13.08 -3.65
C ILE A 201 4.25 12.26 -2.62
N LEU A 202 3.97 12.83 -1.44
CA LEU A 202 3.19 12.17 -0.39
C LEU A 202 1.75 11.84 -0.84
N HIS A 203 1.14 12.70 -1.66
CA HIS A 203 -0.22 12.48 -2.18
C HIS A 203 -0.27 11.55 -3.41
N THR A 204 0.75 11.56 -4.25
CA THR A 204 0.73 10.82 -5.53
C THR A 204 1.35 9.43 -5.46
N LYS A 205 2.29 9.19 -4.53
CA LYS A 205 3.06 7.93 -4.50
C LYS A 205 2.73 7.08 -3.29
N LYS A 206 2.46 5.80 -3.54
CA LYS A 206 2.45 4.76 -2.51
C LYS A 206 3.87 4.52 -2.00
N LEU A 207 4.19 5.09 -0.83
CA LEU A 207 5.51 4.97 -0.18
C LEU A 207 5.87 3.53 0.22
N SER A 208 4.86 2.68 0.40
CA SER A 208 5.00 1.28 0.83
C SER A 208 5.76 0.38 -0.14
N ASN A 209 5.89 0.80 -1.41
CA ASN A 209 6.46 -0.06 -2.45
C ASN A 209 7.98 0.15 -2.63
N GLY A 210 8.61 1.02 -1.84
CA GLY A 210 10.04 1.30 -1.93
C GLY A 210 10.45 1.91 -3.28
N SER A 211 9.57 2.68 -3.93
CA SER A 211 9.74 3.17 -5.32
C SER A 211 10.37 4.56 -5.43
N ILE A 212 10.96 5.06 -4.35
CA ILE A 212 11.54 6.40 -4.28
C ILE A 212 13.04 6.30 -4.03
N SER A 213 13.82 7.03 -4.83
CA SER A 213 15.25 7.20 -4.62
C SER A 213 15.52 7.99 -3.35
N LEU A 214 16.19 7.38 -2.37
CA LEU A 214 16.60 8.06 -1.15
C LEU A 214 17.64 9.15 -1.45
N ARG A 215 18.59 8.89 -2.38
CA ARG A 215 19.58 9.89 -2.82
C ARG A 215 18.91 11.13 -3.40
N TRP A 216 17.84 10.96 -4.18
CA TRP A 216 17.08 12.11 -4.69
C TRP A 216 16.52 12.97 -3.55
N ILE A 217 15.89 12.37 -2.54
CA ILE A 217 15.36 13.12 -1.39
C ILE A 217 16.50 13.81 -0.62
N MET A 218 17.63 13.14 -0.42
CA MET A 218 18.80 13.72 0.25
C MET A 218 19.35 14.94 -0.52
N ARG A 219 19.44 14.86 -1.85
CA ARG A 219 19.82 16.00 -2.70
C ARG A 219 18.82 17.15 -2.57
N HIS A 220 17.52 16.84 -2.58
CA HIS A 220 16.46 17.85 -2.37
C HIS A 220 16.61 18.55 -1.02
N ILE A 221 16.80 17.79 0.07
CA ILE A 221 17.06 18.33 1.42
C ILE A 221 18.30 19.25 1.40
N SER A 222 19.38 18.86 0.72
CA SER A 222 20.59 19.69 0.64
C SER A 222 20.34 21.02 -0.08
N ILE A 223 19.53 21.00 -1.15
CA ILE A 223 19.13 22.20 -1.89
C ILE A 223 18.28 23.10 -1.00
N LEU A 224 17.23 22.57 -0.36
CA LEU A 224 16.38 23.31 0.55
C LEU A 224 17.18 23.90 1.71
N THR A 225 18.08 23.13 2.32
CA THR A 225 18.96 23.60 3.38
C THR A 225 19.82 24.78 2.92
N THR A 226 20.41 24.68 1.73
CA THR A 226 21.21 25.78 1.14
C THR A 226 20.36 27.03 0.87
N GLN A 227 19.15 26.85 0.37
CA GLN A 227 18.21 27.96 0.14
C GLN A 227 17.82 28.63 1.46
N LEU A 228 17.47 27.85 2.47
CA LEU A 228 17.12 28.36 3.79
C LEU A 228 18.29 29.14 4.41
N TYR A 229 19.53 28.65 4.30
CA TYR A 229 20.71 29.38 4.78
C TYR A 229 20.93 30.73 4.08
N ARG A 230 20.56 30.85 2.80
CA ARG A 230 20.65 32.12 2.06
C ARG A 230 19.53 33.10 2.45
N LEU A 231 18.37 32.57 2.85
CA LEU A 231 17.19 33.36 3.19
C LEU A 231 17.20 33.80 4.65
N LYS A 232 17.73 32.97 5.56
CA LYS A 232 17.95 33.38 6.94
C LYS A 232 18.98 34.50 6.92
N PRO A 233 18.63 35.73 7.33
CA PRO A 233 19.65 36.75 7.52
C PRO A 233 20.66 36.16 8.51
N SER A 234 21.95 36.20 8.17
CA SER A 234 23.01 35.92 9.12
C SER A 234 22.70 36.80 10.32
N ALA A 235 22.27 36.20 11.43
CA ALA A 235 21.96 36.94 12.64
C ALA A 235 23.15 37.86 12.88
N SER A 236 22.86 39.17 12.84
CA SER A 236 23.83 40.22 13.03
C SER A 236 24.66 39.88 14.27
N LYS A 237 25.99 39.88 14.12
CA LYS A 237 26.83 40.29 15.23
C LYS A 237 26.59 41.77 15.51
#